data_AF-A0A2X0K0K2-F1
#
_entry.id   AF-A0A2X0K0K2-F1
#
_cell.length_a   1.000
_cell.length_b   1.000
_cell.length_c   1.000
_cell.angle_alpha   90.00
_cell.angle_beta   90.00
_cell.angle_gamma   90.00
#
_symmetry.space_group_name_H-M   'P 1'
#
loop_
_entity.id
_entity.type
_entity.pdbx_description
1 polymer ?
#
loop_
_entity_poly.entity_id
_entity_poly.type
_entity_poly.pdbx_seq_one_letter_code
_entity_poly.pdbx_strand_id
1 'polypeptide(L)'
;MYRGHAYRAYGDRTSSEIALAVEDADPVPAGLQADPQEPDRIYLARPTQVDAWYVSSWTFRWHGELFSCYGVRDDQVTGLYIGGNGAFASEHLRRVGAVDYEGTFPLDEVTDPTEERVDLLARWHKRQQPGA
;
A
#
# COMPACT_ATOMS: atom_id res chain seq x y z
N MET A 1 2.92 12.66 0.22
CA MET A 1 2.60 14.10 0.02
C MET A 1 3.85 14.82 -0.42
N TYR A 2 3.81 15.50 -1.55
CA TYR A 2 4.90 16.35 -2.03
C TYR A 2 4.33 17.70 -2.46
N ARG A 3 4.77 18.77 -1.78
CA ARG A 3 4.29 20.15 -1.97
C ARG A 3 2.77 20.27 -1.95
N GLY A 4 2.15 19.62 -0.97
CA GLY A 4 0.69 19.63 -0.80
C GLY A 4 -0.11 18.72 -1.73
N HIS A 5 0.52 17.99 -2.66
CA HIS A 5 -0.17 17.01 -3.51
C HIS A 5 0.09 15.57 -3.06
N ALA A 6 -0.95 14.73 -3.14
CA ALA A 6 -0.86 13.31 -2.82
C ALA A 6 -0.47 12.52 -4.07
N TYR A 7 0.62 11.77 -3.97
CA TYR A 7 1.05 10.86 -5.02
C TYR A 7 1.04 9.45 -4.46
N ARG A 8 0.73 8.47 -5.30
CA ARG A 8 1.08 7.09 -4.99
C ARG A 8 2.60 7.00 -4.90
N ALA A 9 3.09 6.33 -3.86
CA ALA A 9 4.51 6.24 -3.60
C ALA A 9 4.95 4.78 -3.51
N TYR A 10 6.13 4.49 -4.04
CA TYR A 10 6.84 3.23 -3.88
C TYR A 10 8.13 3.47 -3.11
N GLY A 11 8.58 2.43 -2.41
CA GLY A 11 9.70 2.49 -1.49
C GLY A 11 9.27 2.14 -0.07
N ASP A 12 10.25 1.81 0.75
CA ASP A 12 10.06 1.48 2.15
C ASP A 12 10.93 2.36 3.03
N ARG A 13 10.76 2.24 4.35
CA ARG A 13 11.54 3.01 5.33
C ARG A 13 13.07 2.92 5.14
N THR A 14 13.60 1.94 4.41
CA THR A 14 15.04 1.75 4.14
C THR A 14 15.51 2.39 2.85
N SER A 15 14.59 2.76 1.95
CA SER A 15 14.92 3.40 0.69
C SER A 15 15.58 4.78 0.89
N SER A 16 16.63 5.05 0.12
CA SER A 16 17.27 6.36 0.03
C SER A 16 16.42 7.38 -0.74
N GLU A 17 15.55 6.87 -1.60
CA GLU A 17 14.65 7.63 -2.47
C GLU A 17 13.24 7.02 -2.39
N ILE A 18 12.25 7.88 -2.57
CA ILE A 18 10.83 7.57 -2.65
C ILE A 18 10.43 7.80 -4.09
N ALA A 19 9.94 6.75 -4.75
CA ALA A 19 9.44 6.84 -6.11
C ALA A 19 7.99 7.32 -6.08
N LEU A 20 7.74 8.54 -6.53
CA LEU A 20 6.41 9.12 -6.67
C LEU A 20 5.87 8.76 -8.05
N ALA A 21 4.73 8.08 -8.08
CA ALA A 21 4.01 7.78 -9.31
C ALA A 21 3.03 8.90 -9.63
N VAL A 22 3.08 9.35 -10.88
CA VAL A 22 2.16 10.32 -11.48
C VAL A 22 1.13 9.53 -12.28
N GLU A 23 -0.13 9.64 -11.89
CA GLU A 23 -1.28 9.15 -12.66
C GLU A 23 -1.82 10.26 -13.57
N ASP A 24 -2.69 9.95 -14.54
CA ASP A 24 -3.08 10.88 -15.62
C ASP A 24 -3.65 12.23 -15.14
N ALA A 25 -4.21 12.28 -13.93
CA ALA A 25 -4.75 13.50 -13.32
C ALA A 25 -3.74 14.26 -12.44
N ASP A 26 -2.58 13.68 -12.15
CA ASP A 26 -1.59 14.25 -11.25
C ASP A 26 -0.71 15.28 -11.97
N PRO A 27 -0.37 16.40 -11.30
CA PRO A 27 0.62 17.32 -11.84
C PRO A 27 2.02 16.71 -11.80
N VAL A 28 2.87 17.06 -12.76
CA VAL A 28 4.30 16.67 -12.75
C VAL A 28 5.00 17.28 -11.52
N PRO A 29 5.67 16.47 -10.67
CA PRO A 29 6.39 16.96 -9.49
C PRO A 29 7.56 17.90 -9.83
N ALA A 30 7.33 19.20 -9.68
CA ALA A 30 8.31 20.22 -10.08
C ALA A 30 9.63 20.14 -9.28
N GLY A 31 10.74 19.90 -9.97
CA GLY A 31 12.08 19.89 -9.40
C GLY A 31 12.53 18.53 -8.83
N LEU A 32 11.79 17.47 -9.13
CA LEU A 32 12.25 16.10 -8.92
C LEU A 32 12.89 15.53 -10.19
N GLN A 33 13.83 14.62 -10.00
CA GLN A 33 14.42 13.88 -11.10
C GLN A 33 13.45 12.78 -11.55
N ALA A 34 13.22 12.69 -12.85
CA ALA A 34 12.47 11.59 -13.45
C ALA A 34 13.28 10.28 -13.37
N ASP A 35 12.60 9.16 -13.11
CA ASP A 35 13.22 7.85 -13.17
C ASP A 35 13.64 7.53 -14.62
N PRO A 36 14.88 7.09 -14.89
CA PRO A 36 15.33 6.83 -16.26
C PRO A 36 14.56 5.70 -16.98
N GLN A 37 13.94 4.78 -16.25
CA GLN A 37 13.20 3.65 -16.80
C GLN A 37 11.73 4.02 -17.10
N GLU A 38 11.14 4.92 -16.30
CA GLU A 38 9.77 5.40 -16.47
C GLU A 38 9.68 6.94 -16.32
N PRO A 39 10.33 7.72 -17.21
CA PRO A 39 10.57 9.15 -16.99
C PRO A 39 9.30 10.03 -17.01
N ASP A 40 8.22 9.53 -17.60
CA ASP A 40 6.94 10.23 -17.68
C ASP A 40 5.98 9.85 -16.55
N ARG A 41 6.36 8.88 -15.71
CA ARG A 41 5.46 8.29 -14.70
C ARG A 41 6.04 8.27 -13.30
N ILE A 42 7.36 8.17 -13.16
CA ILE A 42 8.01 8.02 -11.87
C ILE A 42 9.01 9.15 -11.63
N TYR A 43 8.91 9.79 -10.47
CA TYR A 43 9.80 10.86 -10.04
C TYR A 43 10.39 10.55 -8.67
N LEU A 44 11.70 10.76 -8.52
CA LEU A 44 12.46 10.39 -7.33
C LEU A 44 12.54 11.56 -6.36
N ALA A 45 12.03 11.35 -5.14
CA ALA A 45 12.11 12.29 -4.03
C ALA A 45 12.97 11.70 -2.90
N ARG A 46 13.81 12.51 -2.26
CA ARG A 46 14.42 12.13 -0.98
C ARG A 46 13.38 12.25 0.14
N PRO A 47 13.49 11.47 1.23
CA PRO A 47 12.63 11.62 2.41
C PRO A 47 12.60 13.04 2.98
N THR A 48 13.67 13.82 2.83
CA THR A 48 13.72 15.22 3.28
C THR A 48 12.98 16.21 2.37
N GLN A 49 12.47 15.78 1.22
CA GLN A 49 11.77 16.64 0.25
C GLN A 49 10.24 16.46 0.27
N VAL A 50 9.73 15.47 1.01
CA VAL A 50 8.29 15.17 1.09
C VAL A 50 7.70 15.78 2.36
N ASP A 51 6.45 16.22 2.28
CA ASP A 51 5.73 16.79 3.45
C ASP A 51 5.22 15.69 4.37
N ALA A 52 4.88 14.53 3.80
CA ALA A 52 4.43 13.35 4.54
C ALA A 52 4.61 12.08 3.70
N TRP A 53 4.87 10.97 4.37
CA TRP A 53 5.03 9.66 3.75
C TRP A 53 4.42 8.58 4.64
N TYR A 54 3.36 7.96 4.13
CA TYR A 54 2.61 6.92 4.84
C TYR A 54 2.60 5.63 4.04
N VAL A 55 2.55 4.51 4.75
CA VAL A 55 2.05 3.25 4.19
C VAL A 55 0.76 2.91 4.91
N SER A 56 -0.25 2.54 4.13
CA SER A 56 -1.52 2.02 4.64
C SER A 56 -1.66 0.57 4.23
N SER A 57 -2.09 -0.26 5.17
CA SER A 57 -2.59 -1.60 4.91
C SER A 57 -4.03 -1.69 5.40
N TRP A 58 -4.86 -2.39 4.65
CA TRP A 58 -6.26 -2.57 4.99
C TRP A 58 -6.55 -4.03 5.26
N THR A 59 -7.44 -4.29 6.21
CA THR A 59 -8.05 -5.61 6.40
C THR A 59 -9.56 -5.51 6.29
N PHE A 60 -10.21 -6.64 6.00
CA PHE A 60 -11.67 -6.75 5.98
C PHE A 60 -12.08 -8.17 6.35
N ARG A 61 -13.38 -8.35 6.60
CA ARG A 61 -14.00 -9.67 6.83
C ARG A 61 -14.95 -10.06 5.71
N TRP A 62 -14.95 -11.34 5.36
CA TRP A 62 -15.96 -11.96 4.49
C TRP A 62 -16.39 -13.30 5.11
N HIS A 63 -17.70 -13.51 5.27
CA HIS A 63 -18.26 -14.61 6.09
C HIS A 63 -17.61 -14.78 7.47
N GLY A 64 -17.22 -13.66 8.12
CA GLY A 64 -16.58 -13.66 9.44
C GLY A 64 -15.08 -13.95 9.44
N GLU A 65 -14.51 -14.34 8.31
CA GLU A 65 -13.10 -14.70 8.13
C GLU A 65 -12.26 -13.48 7.72
N LEU A 66 -10.99 -13.41 8.16
CA LEU A 66 -10.16 -12.20 8.06
C LEU A 66 -9.22 -12.23 6.84
N PHE A 67 -9.16 -11.09 6.14
CA PHE A 67 -8.35 -10.90 4.94
C PHE A 67 -7.48 -9.64 5.03
N SER A 68 -6.28 -9.72 4.47
CA SER A 68 -5.46 -8.56 4.11
C SER A 68 -5.87 -8.09 2.71
N CYS A 69 -6.19 -6.81 2.58
CA CYS A 69 -6.69 -6.22 1.33
C CYS A 69 -5.54 -5.89 0.37
N TYR A 70 -5.71 -6.30 -0.89
CA TYR A 70 -4.82 -5.90 -2.00
C TYR A 70 -5.34 -4.68 -2.75
N GLY A 71 -6.66 -4.47 -2.77
CA GLY A 71 -7.28 -3.33 -3.41
C GLY A 71 -8.75 -3.58 -3.74
N VAL A 72 -9.39 -2.52 -4.19
CA VAL A 72 -10.77 -2.51 -4.66
C VAL A 72 -10.78 -2.11 -6.13
N ARG A 73 -11.54 -2.83 -6.95
CA ARG A 73 -11.74 -2.54 -8.37
C ARG A 73 -13.09 -3.11 -8.82
N ASP A 74 -13.82 -2.36 -9.65
CA ASP A 74 -15.05 -2.83 -10.29
C ASP A 74 -16.07 -3.42 -9.27
N ASP A 75 -16.30 -2.71 -8.16
CA ASP A 75 -17.15 -3.12 -7.02
C ASP A 75 -16.77 -4.46 -6.34
N GLN A 76 -15.52 -4.88 -6.52
CA GLN A 76 -14.95 -6.06 -5.87
C GLN A 76 -13.72 -5.69 -5.05
N VAL A 77 -13.50 -6.45 -3.98
CA VAL A 77 -12.29 -6.39 -3.16
C VAL A 77 -11.52 -7.69 -3.27
N THR A 78 -10.22 -7.61 -3.52
CA THR A 78 -9.33 -8.78 -3.51
C THR A 78 -8.50 -8.77 -2.24
N GLY A 79 -8.33 -9.93 -1.62
CA GLY A 79 -7.52 -10.06 -0.42
C GLY A 79 -6.87 -11.42 -0.22
N LEU A 80 -5.75 -11.39 0.49
CA LEU A 80 -5.05 -12.56 1.02
C LEU A 80 -5.72 -13.02 2.31
N TYR A 81 -5.99 -14.31 2.41
CA TYR A 81 -6.51 -14.90 3.61
C TYR A 81 -5.45 -14.91 4.71
N ILE A 82 -5.78 -14.30 5.84
CA ILE A 82 -4.93 -14.27 7.05
C ILE A 82 -5.65 -14.88 8.26
N GLY A 83 -6.79 -15.52 8.04
CA GLY A 83 -7.47 -16.32 9.06
C GLY A 83 -6.81 -17.69 9.27
N GLY A 84 -7.25 -18.39 10.31
CA GLY A 84 -6.67 -19.67 10.73
C GLY A 84 -7.45 -20.92 10.31
N ASN A 85 -8.57 -20.76 9.61
CA ASN A 85 -9.49 -21.84 9.26
C ASN A 85 -9.14 -22.46 7.91
N GLY A 86 -8.32 -23.51 7.95
CA GLY A 86 -7.87 -24.22 6.74
C GLY A 86 -9.00 -24.89 5.94
N ALA A 87 -10.06 -25.35 6.60
CA ALA A 87 -11.20 -25.97 5.92
C ALA A 87 -11.95 -24.93 5.09
N PHE A 88 -12.28 -23.78 5.71
CA PHE A 88 -12.87 -22.64 5.01
C PHE A 88 -12.01 -22.20 3.82
N ALA A 89 -10.70 -22.05 4.03
CA ALA A 89 -9.79 -21.65 2.97
C ALA A 89 -9.81 -22.62 1.78
N SER A 90 -9.79 -23.93 2.05
CA SER A 90 -9.81 -24.95 0.99
C SER A 90 -11.14 -25.03 0.24
N GLU A 91 -12.25 -24.65 0.87
CA GLU A 91 -13.59 -24.72 0.29
C GLU A 91 -13.93 -23.48 -0.55
N HIS A 92 -13.54 -22.29 -0.08
CA HIS A 92 -14.03 -21.02 -0.64
C HIS A 92 -12.99 -20.21 -1.40
N LEU A 93 -11.69 -20.51 -1.24
CA LEU A 93 -10.62 -19.63 -1.70
C LEU A 93 -9.71 -20.28 -2.73
N ARG A 94 -9.02 -19.43 -3.51
CA ARG A 94 -8.02 -19.86 -4.47
C ARG A 94 -6.68 -20.01 -3.76
N ARG A 95 -6.07 -21.19 -3.83
CA ARG A 95 -4.70 -21.39 -3.33
C ARG A 95 -3.69 -20.72 -4.27
N VAL A 96 -2.79 -19.91 -3.70
CA VAL A 96 -1.80 -19.10 -4.44
C VAL A 96 -0.35 -19.34 -4.02
N GLY A 97 -0.16 -20.04 -2.91
CA GLY A 97 1.16 -20.41 -2.40
C GLY A 97 1.17 -21.78 -1.77
N ALA A 98 2.30 -22.11 -1.12
CA ALA A 98 2.42 -23.36 -0.36
C ALA A 98 1.39 -23.43 0.77
N VAL A 99 1.06 -22.29 1.39
CA VAL A 99 0.07 -22.21 2.47
C VAL A 99 -0.93 -21.06 2.27
N ASP A 100 -0.75 -20.28 1.21
CA ASP A 100 -1.48 -19.03 1.00
C ASP A 100 -2.73 -19.22 0.15
N TYR A 101 -3.80 -18.54 0.53
CA TYR A 101 -5.09 -18.51 -0.14
C TYR A 101 -5.55 -17.08 -0.36
N GLU A 102 -6.22 -16.80 -1.46
CA GLU A 102 -6.81 -15.49 -1.75
C GLU A 102 -8.27 -15.63 -2.21
N GLY A 103 -9.01 -14.53 -2.16
CA GLY A 103 -10.31 -14.42 -2.80
C GLY A 103 -10.57 -13.04 -3.35
N THR A 104 -11.58 -12.97 -4.22
CA THR A 104 -12.16 -11.73 -4.73
C THR A 104 -13.65 -11.76 -4.42
N PHE A 105 -14.13 -10.72 -3.74
CA PHE A 105 -15.44 -10.69 -3.11
C PHE A 105 -16.21 -9.43 -3.54
N PRO A 106 -17.54 -9.49 -3.66
CA PRO A 106 -18.37 -8.29 -3.80
C PRO A 106 -18.14 -7.33 -2.62
N LEU A 107 -17.97 -6.04 -2.91
CA LEU A 107 -17.67 -5.04 -1.89
C LEU A 107 -18.81 -4.85 -0.87
N ASP A 108 -20.05 -5.15 -1.26
CA ASP A 108 -21.23 -5.08 -0.38
C ASP A 108 -21.38 -6.28 0.56
N GLU A 109 -20.65 -7.38 0.33
CA GLU A 109 -20.61 -8.54 1.21
C GLU A 109 -19.50 -8.46 2.28
N VAL A 110 -18.53 -7.56 2.11
CA VAL A 110 -17.43 -7.43 3.07
C VAL A 110 -17.79 -6.50 4.23
N THR A 111 -17.21 -6.79 5.38
CA THR A 111 -17.50 -6.12 6.65
C THR A 111 -16.21 -5.74 7.38
N ASP A 112 -16.35 -4.90 8.41
CA ASP A 112 -15.27 -4.47 9.31
C ASP A 112 -13.97 -3.99 8.61
N PRO A 113 -14.05 -3.09 7.60
CA PRO A 113 -12.85 -2.56 6.98
C PRO A 113 -12.04 -1.79 8.01
N THR A 114 -10.78 -2.20 8.20
CA THR A 114 -9.88 -1.58 9.17
C THR A 114 -8.61 -1.10 8.46
N GLU A 115 -8.30 0.18 8.60
CA GLU A 115 -7.04 0.76 8.13
C GLU A 115 -5.99 0.71 9.25
N GLU A 116 -4.82 0.17 8.94
CA GLU A 116 -3.59 0.44 9.67
C GLU A 116 -2.71 1.38 8.84
N ARG A 117 -2.46 2.58 9.35
CA ARG A 117 -1.59 3.58 8.72
C ARG A 117 -0.34 3.82 9.54
N VAL A 118 0.80 3.76 8.88
CA VAL A 118 2.12 3.96 9.49
C VAL A 118 2.81 5.18 8.86
N ASP A 119 3.27 6.09 9.72
CA ASP A 119 4.11 7.23 9.32
C ASP A 119 5.55 6.78 9.09
N LEU A 120 5.91 6.65 7.81
CA LEU A 120 7.25 6.25 7.39
C LEU A 120 8.25 7.41 7.50
N LEU A 121 7.80 8.66 7.32
CA LEU A 121 8.67 9.83 7.48
C LEU A 121 9.13 10.00 8.92
N ALA A 122 8.21 9.88 9.89
CA ALA A 122 8.53 9.93 11.31
C ALA A 122 9.47 8.78 11.72
N ARG A 123 9.24 7.55 11.21
CA ARG A 123 10.13 6.41 11.45
C ARG A 123 11.52 6.63 10.84
N TRP A 124 11.59 7.21 9.64
CA TRP A 124 12.84 7.55 8.99
C TRP A 124 13.63 8.57 9.82
N HIS A 125 12.99 9.66 10.27
CA HIS A 125 13.64 10.68 11.12
C HIS A 125 14.22 10.09 12.41
N LYS A 126 13.46 9.25 13.11
CA LYS A 126 13.92 8.59 14.34
C LYS A 126 15.19 7.76 14.12
N ARG A 127 15.30 7.08 12.98
CA ARG A 127 16.51 6.29 12.65
C ARG A 127 17.72 7.17 12.34
N GLN A 128 17.52 8.33 11.71
CA GLN A 128 18.62 9.25 11.40
C GLN A 128 19.18 9.96 12.65
N GLN A 129 18.54 9.80 13.81
CA GLN A 129 18.98 10.34 15.09
C GLN A 129 19.41 9.19 16.03
N PRO A 130 20.65 8.66 15.91
CA PRO A 130 21.16 7.73 16.90
C PRO A 130 21.52 8.50 18.19
N GLY A 131 20.69 8.35 19.23
CA GLY A 131 21.02 8.77 20.61
C GLY A 131 20.32 10.06 21.10
N ALA A 132 19.08 9.90 21.58
CA ALA A 132 18.53 10.77 22.62
C ALA A 132 18.49 9.99 23.94
#